data_AF-G3AR50-F1
#
_entry.id   AF-G3AR50-F1
#
_cell.length_a   1.000
_cell.length_b   1.000
_cell.length_c   1.000
_cell.angle_alpha   90.00
_cell.angle_beta   90.00
_cell.angle_gamma   90.00
#
_symmetry.space_group_name_H-M   'P 1'
#
loop_
_entity.id
_entity.type
_entity.pdbx_description
1 polymer ?
#
loop_
_entity_poly.entity_id
_entity_poly.type
_entity_poly.pdbx_seq_one_letter_code
_entity_poly.pdbx_strand_id
1 'polypeptide(L)'
;MEYAPIDFFAVVMSGNMSRLEINCCLKQIIEGVNYLHNLGLAHRDLKLDNCVITTDGILKIIDFGSAVIFKYPYDQYGSKDAIHPCHGIVGSDPYLAPEVLKSPNSYNPQPVDLWSIAIIYCCMTLKRFPWKIPNSEKDNSFKLYCMEDDNWHDYYLSNECHKLLLQQRKLKNMIVRSNKKKKQVEQEQEQEEETPEPKPESEEPEKPTEESTEAMDIDKTPSIQTVQTDTEILSETQVQEILAQLKEIDDKLQQYEVTKNEMKQKFIDSRSKDPAYAAQLLAEEEERTKQAAKQAANPDEKKKPQHKQIHGPYRLMRLLPHASRPIIYKMLQVDPKKRATLEEIMQDDWIKEIQCCTLKRVARSADNIGANFDEDDDELLIKGTPEHEHTVVLDN
;
A
#
# COMPACT_ATOMS: atom_id res chain seq x y z
N MET A 1 -31.01 -2.60 6.32
CA MET A 1 -29.54 -2.68 6.40
C MET A 1 -29.10 -1.73 7.50
N GLU A 2 -28.03 -2.07 8.21
CA GLU A 2 -27.35 -1.14 9.11
C GLU A 2 -27.00 0.15 8.37
N TYR A 3 -27.07 1.29 9.06
CA TYR A 3 -26.72 2.59 8.49
C TYR A 3 -25.21 2.79 8.53
N ALA A 4 -24.58 2.96 7.37
CA ALA A 4 -23.18 3.35 7.24
C ALA A 4 -23.12 4.78 6.65
N PRO A 5 -22.73 5.79 7.44
CA PRO A 5 -22.85 7.19 7.03
C PRO A 5 -21.78 7.64 6.04
N ILE A 6 -20.68 6.90 5.89
CA ILE A 6 -19.51 7.36 5.14
C ILE A 6 -19.47 6.67 3.78
N ASP A 7 -19.57 7.47 2.72
CA ASP A 7 -19.32 7.03 1.35
C ASP A 7 -17.82 6.83 1.10
N PHE A 8 -17.43 5.59 0.84
CA PHE A 8 -16.03 5.25 0.60
C PHE A 8 -15.47 5.87 -0.67
N PHE A 9 -16.31 6.09 -1.69
CA PHE A 9 -15.86 6.76 -2.92
C PHE A 9 -15.43 8.20 -2.62
N ALA A 10 -16.27 8.98 -1.92
CA ALA A 10 -15.94 10.33 -1.49
C ALA A 10 -14.67 10.39 -0.63
N VAL A 11 -14.52 9.44 0.31
CA VAL A 11 -13.32 9.34 1.16
C VAL A 11 -12.05 9.16 0.33
N VAL A 12 -12.06 8.21 -0.62
CA VAL A 12 -10.90 7.96 -1.49
C VAL A 12 -10.57 9.16 -2.35
N MET A 13 -11.59 9.80 -2.95
CA MET A 13 -11.41 10.92 -3.86
C MET A 13 -11.04 12.23 -3.13
N SER A 14 -11.30 12.35 -1.83
CA SER A 14 -10.76 13.44 -1.00
C SER A 14 -9.23 13.47 -1.01
N GLY A 15 -8.61 12.28 -1.15
CA GLY A 15 -7.17 12.12 -1.14
C GLY A 15 -6.50 12.35 0.21
N ASN A 16 -7.28 12.40 1.29
CA ASN A 16 -6.78 12.63 2.65
C ASN A 16 -6.43 11.34 3.40
N MET A 17 -6.74 10.17 2.83
CA MET A 17 -6.45 8.89 3.46
C MET A 17 -4.96 8.69 3.72
N SER A 18 -4.66 8.26 4.94
CA SER A 18 -3.29 7.89 5.31
C SER A 18 -2.90 6.54 4.69
N ARG A 19 -1.58 6.25 4.59
CA ARG A 19 -1.12 4.93 4.12
C ARG A 19 -1.60 3.78 5.02
N LEU A 20 -1.71 4.03 6.32
CA LEU A 20 -2.19 3.04 7.29
C LEU A 20 -3.67 2.75 7.04
N GLU A 21 -4.47 3.80 6.86
CA GLU A 21 -5.89 3.70 6.55
C GLU A 21 -6.15 2.95 5.24
N ILE A 22 -5.43 3.30 4.15
CA ILE A 22 -5.54 2.60 2.86
C ILE A 22 -5.27 1.09 3.01
N ASN A 23 -4.21 0.74 3.75
CA ASN A 23 -3.86 -0.65 4.00
C ASN A 23 -4.91 -1.35 4.88
N CYS A 24 -5.42 -0.65 5.90
CA CYS A 24 -6.49 -1.13 6.76
C CYS A 24 -7.75 -1.46 5.95
N CYS A 25 -8.23 -0.53 5.11
CA CYS A 25 -9.38 -0.76 4.22
C CYS A 25 -9.13 -1.89 3.23
N LEU A 26 -7.94 -1.98 2.62
CA LEU A 26 -7.58 -3.11 1.75
C LEU A 26 -7.74 -4.45 2.48
N LYS A 27 -7.18 -4.57 3.69
CA LYS A 27 -7.23 -5.80 4.47
C LYS A 27 -8.67 -6.18 4.83
N GLN A 28 -9.49 -5.21 5.25
CA GLN A 28 -10.91 -5.44 5.54
C GLN A 28 -11.68 -5.92 4.30
N ILE A 29 -11.43 -5.35 3.11
CA ILE A 29 -12.03 -5.83 1.85
C ILE A 29 -11.62 -7.26 1.55
N ILE A 30 -10.33 -7.59 1.66
CA ILE A 30 -9.81 -8.94 1.41
C ILE A 30 -10.44 -9.95 2.38
N GLU A 31 -10.55 -9.62 3.67
CA GLU A 31 -11.17 -10.48 4.67
C GLU A 31 -12.67 -10.68 4.42
N GLY A 32 -13.38 -9.61 4.04
CA GLY A 32 -14.79 -9.69 3.65
C GLY A 32 -15.01 -10.59 2.43
N VAL A 33 -14.18 -10.45 1.38
CA VAL A 33 -14.27 -11.30 0.19
C VAL A 33 -13.85 -12.74 0.51
N ASN A 34 -12.88 -12.96 1.40
CA ASN A 34 -12.52 -14.28 1.88
C ASN A 34 -13.66 -14.97 2.59
N TYR A 35 -14.41 -14.26 3.42
CA TYR A 35 -15.64 -14.77 4.01
C TYR A 35 -16.66 -15.18 2.93
N LEU A 36 -16.93 -14.32 1.95
CA LEU A 36 -17.86 -14.60 0.85
C LEU A 36 -17.44 -15.83 0.03
N HIS A 37 -16.17 -15.91 -0.36
CA HIS A 37 -15.64 -17.01 -1.16
C HIS A 37 -15.67 -18.34 -0.39
N ASN A 38 -15.45 -18.32 0.93
CA ASN A 38 -15.58 -19.50 1.79
C ASN A 38 -17.04 -19.99 1.91
N LEU A 39 -18.02 -19.08 1.80
CA LEU A 39 -19.43 -19.44 1.66
C LEU A 39 -19.82 -19.90 0.24
N GLY A 40 -18.89 -19.85 -0.72
CA GLY A 40 -19.13 -20.19 -2.11
C GLY A 40 -19.79 -19.09 -2.94
N LEU A 41 -19.76 -17.85 -2.44
CA LEU A 41 -20.31 -16.66 -3.09
C LEU A 41 -19.20 -15.77 -3.66
N ALA A 42 -19.38 -15.30 -4.89
CA ALA A 42 -18.53 -14.26 -5.48
C ALA A 42 -19.37 -13.03 -5.80
N HIS A 43 -18.82 -11.85 -5.54
CA HIS A 43 -19.55 -10.58 -5.57
C HIS A 43 -19.75 -10.04 -6.99
N ARG A 44 -18.71 -10.13 -7.83
CA ARG A 44 -18.64 -9.75 -9.26
C ARG A 44 -18.77 -8.26 -9.59
N ASP A 45 -19.24 -7.43 -8.68
CA ASP A 45 -19.27 -5.95 -8.85
C ASP A 45 -18.62 -5.21 -7.68
N LEU A 46 -17.41 -5.64 -7.28
CA LEU A 46 -16.64 -4.92 -6.26
C LEU A 46 -16.12 -3.60 -6.82
N LYS A 47 -16.54 -2.50 -6.20
CA LYS A 47 -16.15 -1.13 -6.55
C LYS A 47 -16.18 -0.26 -5.29
N LEU A 48 -15.67 0.97 -5.39
CA LEU A 48 -15.66 1.90 -4.26
C LEU A 48 -17.08 2.20 -3.77
N ASP A 49 -18.04 2.36 -4.67
CA ASP A 49 -19.45 2.65 -4.37
C ASP A 49 -20.16 1.50 -3.62
N ASN A 50 -19.67 0.26 -3.80
CA ASN A 50 -20.21 -0.93 -3.13
C ASN A 50 -19.45 -1.29 -1.85
N CYS A 51 -18.64 -0.35 -1.35
CA CYS A 51 -18.00 -0.41 -0.05
C CYS A 51 -18.44 0.83 0.74
N VAL A 52 -18.89 0.62 1.97
CA VAL A 52 -19.28 1.72 2.87
C VAL A 52 -18.49 1.62 4.16
N ILE A 53 -18.31 2.74 4.85
CA ILE A 53 -17.54 2.80 6.10
C ILE A 53 -18.44 3.26 7.25
N THR A 54 -18.35 2.60 8.39
CA THR A 54 -18.96 3.07 9.64
C THR A 54 -18.10 4.18 10.27
N THR A 55 -18.66 4.97 11.19
CA THR A 55 -17.90 6.00 11.93
C THR A 55 -16.67 5.45 12.67
N ASP A 56 -16.70 4.15 12.99
CA ASP A 56 -15.64 3.44 13.68
C ASP A 56 -14.54 2.89 12.73
N GLY A 57 -14.63 3.19 11.44
CA GLY A 57 -13.64 2.75 10.45
C GLY A 57 -13.80 1.31 9.98
N ILE A 58 -14.99 0.72 10.19
CA ILE A 58 -15.31 -0.64 9.71
C ILE A 58 -15.90 -0.56 8.31
N LEU A 59 -15.23 -1.21 7.37
CA LEU A 59 -15.64 -1.30 5.98
C LEU A 59 -16.60 -2.47 5.80
N LYS A 60 -17.74 -2.20 5.16
CA LYS A 60 -18.76 -3.21 4.83
C LYS A 60 -18.96 -3.25 3.32
N ILE A 61 -19.04 -4.47 2.78
CA ILE A 61 -19.35 -4.74 1.37
C ILE A 61 -20.87 -4.79 1.23
N ILE A 62 -21.41 -4.06 0.25
CA ILE A 62 -22.85 -3.96 -0.02
C ILE A 62 -23.16 -4.30 -1.47
N ASP A 63 -24.46 -4.38 -1.80
CA ASP A 63 -24.98 -4.65 -3.14
C ASP A 63 -24.57 -5.99 -3.78
N PHE A 64 -25.21 -7.05 -3.31
CA PHE A 64 -25.07 -8.40 -3.84
C PHE A 64 -25.93 -8.68 -5.08
N GLY A 65 -26.47 -7.65 -5.76
CA GLY A 65 -27.36 -7.83 -6.91
C GLY A 65 -26.70 -8.53 -8.11
N SER A 66 -25.37 -8.50 -8.18
CA SER A 66 -24.56 -9.16 -9.22
C SER A 66 -23.90 -10.46 -8.76
N ALA A 67 -24.06 -10.82 -7.48
CA ALA A 67 -23.37 -11.94 -6.87
C ALA A 67 -23.85 -13.30 -7.41
N VAL A 68 -22.97 -14.30 -7.36
CA VAL A 68 -23.28 -15.67 -7.78
C VAL A 68 -22.77 -16.69 -6.79
N ILE A 69 -23.51 -17.79 -6.67
CA ILE A 69 -23.04 -18.99 -5.98
C ILE A 69 -22.20 -19.79 -6.97
N PHE A 70 -20.89 -19.87 -6.73
CA PHE A 70 -19.96 -20.65 -7.53
C PHE A 70 -19.63 -21.99 -6.88
N LYS A 71 -19.94 -22.19 -5.59
CA LYS A 71 -19.72 -23.43 -4.86
C LYS A 71 -20.93 -23.75 -4.01
N TYR A 72 -21.53 -24.93 -4.22
CA TYR A 72 -22.68 -25.38 -3.45
C TYR A 72 -22.22 -26.34 -2.33
N PRO A 73 -22.68 -26.17 -1.08
CA PRO A 73 -22.34 -27.09 0.02
C PRO A 73 -22.77 -28.55 -0.25
N TYR A 74 -23.83 -28.73 -1.03
CA TYR A 74 -24.40 -30.02 -1.41
C TYR A 74 -24.54 -30.09 -2.94
N ASP A 75 -23.42 -30.14 -3.64
CA ASP A 75 -23.43 -30.34 -5.08
C ASP A 75 -23.81 -31.80 -5.41
N GLN A 76 -24.98 -32.01 -6.04
CA GLN A 76 -25.47 -33.34 -6.40
C GLN A 76 -24.74 -33.93 -7.62
N TYR A 77 -23.99 -33.12 -8.37
CA TYR A 77 -23.38 -33.49 -9.64
C TYR A 77 -21.85 -33.28 -9.68
N GLY A 78 -21.23 -32.86 -8.57
CA GLY A 78 -19.81 -32.54 -8.48
C GLY A 78 -19.16 -32.93 -7.15
N SER A 79 -17.83 -32.86 -7.10
CA SER A 79 -17.10 -32.89 -5.82
C SER A 79 -17.47 -31.67 -4.99
N LYS A 80 -17.36 -31.77 -3.65
CA LYS A 80 -17.60 -30.65 -2.71
C LYS A 80 -16.81 -29.38 -3.06
N ASP A 81 -15.73 -29.51 -3.82
CA ASP A 81 -14.84 -28.42 -4.25
C ASP A 81 -14.99 -28.03 -5.74
N ALA A 82 -16.04 -28.49 -6.42
CA ALA A 82 -16.31 -28.09 -7.79
C ALA A 82 -16.69 -26.59 -7.86
N ILE A 83 -15.97 -25.85 -8.72
CA ILE A 83 -16.25 -24.44 -9.01
C ILE A 83 -17.14 -24.37 -10.24
N HIS A 84 -18.33 -23.80 -10.09
CA HIS A 84 -19.27 -23.54 -11.16
C HIS A 84 -18.91 -22.23 -11.86
N PRO A 85 -18.59 -22.23 -13.16
CA PRO A 85 -18.28 -21.02 -13.89
C PRO A 85 -19.53 -20.16 -14.08
N CYS A 86 -19.33 -18.84 -14.13
CA CYS A 86 -20.38 -17.87 -14.38
C CYS A 86 -20.31 -17.28 -15.78
N HIS A 87 -21.34 -16.52 -16.17
CA HIS A 87 -21.59 -16.03 -17.52
C HIS A 87 -22.05 -14.57 -17.48
N GLY A 88 -21.96 -13.90 -18.62
CA GLY A 88 -22.39 -12.51 -18.83
C GLY A 88 -21.29 -11.49 -18.50
N ILE A 89 -21.38 -10.32 -19.13
CA ILE A 89 -20.54 -9.17 -18.79
C ILE A 89 -21.25 -8.44 -17.65
N VAL A 90 -20.82 -8.70 -16.41
CA VAL A 90 -21.37 -8.13 -15.19
C VAL A 90 -20.23 -7.52 -14.38
N GLY A 91 -20.45 -6.33 -13.85
CA GLY A 91 -19.47 -5.52 -13.14
C GLY A 91 -19.35 -4.11 -13.74
N SER A 92 -18.72 -3.21 -12.99
CA SER A 92 -18.61 -1.79 -13.35
C SER A 92 -17.20 -1.44 -13.87
N ASP A 93 -17.12 -0.65 -14.93
CA ASP A 93 -15.86 -0.02 -15.34
C ASP A 93 -15.41 0.99 -14.26
N PRO A 94 -14.11 1.12 -13.96
CA PRO A 94 -12.96 0.43 -14.56
C PRO A 94 -12.52 -0.85 -13.82
N TYR A 95 -13.34 -1.37 -12.91
CA TYR A 95 -13.01 -2.48 -12.00
C TYR A 95 -13.07 -3.86 -12.66
N LEU A 96 -13.76 -3.96 -13.80
CA LEU A 96 -13.90 -5.21 -14.54
C LEU A 96 -12.55 -5.91 -14.78
N ALA A 97 -12.56 -7.24 -14.65
CA ALA A 97 -11.45 -8.09 -15.03
C ALA A 97 -11.46 -8.36 -16.55
N PRO A 98 -10.29 -8.48 -17.20
CA PRO A 98 -10.20 -8.61 -18.66
C PRO A 98 -10.88 -9.87 -19.20
N GLU A 99 -10.87 -10.98 -18.45
CA GLU A 99 -11.52 -12.22 -18.86
C GLU A 99 -13.05 -12.11 -18.94
N VAL A 100 -13.68 -11.20 -18.19
CA VAL A 100 -15.13 -10.95 -18.27
C VAL A 100 -15.50 -10.44 -19.67
N LEU A 101 -14.64 -9.60 -20.26
CA LEU A 101 -14.84 -9.08 -21.61
C LEU A 101 -14.42 -10.07 -22.71
N LYS A 102 -13.37 -10.88 -22.47
CA LYS A 102 -12.82 -11.82 -23.46
C LYS A 102 -13.56 -13.15 -23.53
N SER A 103 -14.11 -13.62 -22.42
CA SER A 103 -14.75 -14.92 -22.29
C SER A 103 -16.08 -14.82 -21.53
N PRO A 104 -17.03 -13.97 -21.99
CA PRO A 104 -18.27 -13.72 -21.26
C PRO A 104 -19.16 -14.95 -21.14
N ASN A 105 -18.91 -16.01 -21.91
CA ASN A 105 -19.71 -17.22 -21.93
C ASN A 105 -19.27 -18.26 -20.89
N SER A 106 -18.15 -18.11 -20.19
CA SER A 106 -17.78 -19.01 -19.09
C SER A 106 -16.48 -18.52 -18.46
N TYR A 107 -16.51 -18.16 -17.17
CA TYR A 107 -15.30 -17.80 -16.42
C TYR A 107 -15.46 -18.06 -14.92
N ASN A 108 -14.33 -18.28 -14.23
CA ASN A 108 -14.32 -18.42 -12.77
C ASN A 108 -14.53 -17.04 -12.13
N PRO A 109 -15.54 -16.84 -11.28
CA PRO A 109 -15.81 -15.55 -10.68
C PRO A 109 -14.82 -15.16 -9.55
N GLN A 110 -14.14 -16.12 -8.92
CA GLN A 110 -13.20 -15.82 -7.83
C GLN A 110 -12.07 -14.87 -8.25
N PRO A 111 -11.27 -15.15 -9.32
CA PRO A 111 -10.21 -14.24 -9.74
C PRO A 111 -10.73 -12.87 -10.21
N VAL A 112 -12.00 -12.76 -10.62
CA VAL A 112 -12.61 -11.49 -11.04
C VAL A 112 -12.76 -10.54 -9.86
N ASP A 113 -13.20 -11.04 -8.69
CA ASP A 113 -13.25 -10.25 -7.46
C ASP A 113 -11.84 -9.78 -7.06
N LEU A 114 -10.84 -10.66 -7.13
CA LEU A 114 -9.45 -10.33 -6.74
C LEU A 114 -8.83 -9.25 -7.64
N TRP A 115 -9.14 -9.27 -8.94
CA TRP A 115 -8.76 -8.19 -9.85
C TRP A 115 -9.38 -6.86 -9.42
N SER A 116 -10.69 -6.86 -9.15
CA SER A 116 -11.44 -5.67 -8.75
C SER A 116 -10.89 -5.04 -7.47
N ILE A 117 -10.51 -5.86 -6.47
CA ILE A 117 -9.85 -5.42 -5.23
C ILE A 117 -8.53 -4.71 -5.54
N ALA A 118 -7.72 -5.23 -6.47
CA ALA A 118 -6.47 -4.58 -6.85
C ALA A 118 -6.68 -3.25 -7.57
N ILE A 119 -7.73 -3.12 -8.39
CA ILE A 119 -8.11 -1.83 -9.01
C ILE A 119 -8.55 -0.82 -7.93
N ILE A 120 -9.33 -1.25 -6.94
CA ILE A 120 -9.69 -0.44 -5.77
C ILE A 120 -8.42 0.06 -5.07
N TYR A 121 -7.48 -0.83 -4.76
CA TYR A 121 -6.21 -0.45 -4.12
C TYR A 121 -5.38 0.55 -4.93
N CYS A 122 -5.28 0.34 -6.25
CA CYS A 122 -4.64 1.29 -7.14
C CYS A 122 -5.32 2.67 -7.07
N CYS A 123 -6.65 2.72 -7.03
CA CYS A 123 -7.38 3.99 -6.95
C CYS A 123 -7.18 4.67 -5.59
N MET A 124 -7.25 3.94 -4.47
CA MET A 124 -6.94 4.47 -3.13
C MET A 124 -5.54 5.09 -3.07
N THR A 125 -4.55 4.42 -3.66
CA THR A 125 -3.15 4.84 -3.60
C THR A 125 -2.83 5.99 -4.56
N LEU A 126 -3.39 5.96 -5.77
CA LEU A 126 -3.02 6.87 -6.86
C LEU A 126 -4.03 8.01 -7.08
N LYS A 127 -5.20 7.93 -6.45
CA LYS A 127 -6.35 8.85 -6.62
C LYS A 127 -6.85 8.93 -8.06
N ARG A 128 -6.55 7.90 -8.84
CA ARG A 128 -6.95 7.74 -10.24
C ARG A 128 -6.86 6.28 -10.63
N PHE A 129 -7.67 5.90 -11.60
CA PHE A 129 -7.66 4.55 -12.14
C PHE A 129 -6.49 4.32 -13.10
N PRO A 130 -5.97 3.08 -13.18
CA PRO A 130 -4.88 2.74 -14.08
C PRO A 130 -5.29 2.77 -15.57
N TRP A 131 -6.57 2.51 -15.85
CA TRP A 131 -7.24 2.55 -17.16
C TRP A 131 -8.74 2.78 -16.97
N LYS A 132 -9.48 3.04 -18.06
CA LYS A 132 -10.95 3.19 -18.04
C LYS A 132 -11.67 1.86 -18.27
N ILE A 133 -11.10 1.00 -19.12
CA ILE A 133 -11.67 -0.31 -19.45
C ILE A 133 -10.52 -1.30 -19.67
N PRO A 134 -10.62 -2.56 -19.19
CA PRO A 134 -9.58 -3.59 -19.38
C PRO A 134 -9.63 -4.19 -20.81
N ASN A 135 -9.60 -3.33 -21.84
CA ASN A 135 -9.64 -3.72 -23.25
C ASN A 135 -8.48 -3.07 -24.01
N SER A 136 -7.56 -3.89 -24.54
CA SER A 136 -6.31 -3.44 -25.18
C SER A 136 -6.53 -2.74 -26.53
N GLU A 137 -7.69 -2.91 -27.15
CA GLU A 137 -8.05 -2.25 -28.41
C GLU A 137 -8.67 -0.87 -28.16
N LYS A 138 -9.38 -0.72 -27.02
CA LYS A 138 -10.13 0.50 -26.69
C LYS A 138 -9.41 1.43 -25.72
N ASP A 139 -8.52 0.91 -24.87
CA ASP A 139 -7.80 1.70 -23.87
C ASP A 139 -6.29 1.56 -24.02
N ASN A 140 -5.63 2.68 -24.34
CA ASN A 140 -4.18 2.71 -24.53
C ASN A 140 -3.40 2.42 -23.24
N SER A 141 -3.90 2.83 -22.06
CA SER A 141 -3.19 2.53 -20.81
C SER A 141 -3.23 1.03 -20.49
N PHE A 142 -4.37 0.37 -20.73
CA PHE A 142 -4.46 -1.08 -20.58
C PHE A 142 -3.66 -1.83 -21.66
N LYS A 143 -3.64 -1.31 -22.90
CA LYS A 143 -2.79 -1.84 -23.97
C LYS A 143 -1.31 -1.84 -23.56
N LEU A 144 -0.81 -0.72 -23.06
CA LEU A 144 0.58 -0.60 -22.59
C LEU A 144 0.85 -1.53 -21.40
N TYR A 145 -0.13 -1.73 -20.51
CA TYR A 145 0.00 -2.65 -19.38
C TYR A 145 0.12 -4.12 -19.83
N CYS A 146 -0.59 -4.51 -20.89
CA CYS A 146 -0.53 -5.86 -21.45
C CYS A 146 0.77 -6.18 -22.20
N MET A 147 1.61 -5.18 -22.50
CA MET A 147 2.89 -5.38 -23.16
C MET A 147 3.93 -5.95 -22.19
N GLU A 148 5.08 -6.36 -22.71
CA GLU A 148 6.22 -6.74 -21.86
C GLU A 148 6.91 -5.51 -21.29
N ASP A 149 7.55 -5.68 -20.13
CA ASP A 149 8.30 -4.61 -19.48
C ASP A 149 9.53 -4.19 -20.33
N ASP A 150 9.76 -2.89 -20.46
CA ASP A 150 10.92 -2.38 -21.20
C ASP A 150 12.26 -2.72 -20.52
N ASN A 151 12.25 -2.89 -19.21
CA ASN A 151 13.43 -3.15 -18.42
C ASN A 151 13.19 -4.34 -17.51
N TRP A 152 14.24 -5.11 -17.26
CA TRP A 152 14.21 -6.12 -16.22
C TRP A 152 13.79 -5.51 -14.88
N HIS A 153 12.87 -6.17 -14.20
CA HIS A 153 12.48 -5.88 -12.83
C HIS A 153 12.02 -7.16 -12.13
N ASP A 154 12.30 -7.21 -10.83
CA ASP A 154 11.77 -8.23 -9.93
C ASP A 154 11.16 -7.53 -8.71
N TYR A 155 9.85 -7.70 -8.54
CA TYR A 155 9.10 -7.02 -7.48
C TYR A 155 9.46 -7.55 -6.09
N TYR A 156 9.73 -8.85 -5.95
CA TYR A 156 10.09 -9.47 -4.68
C TYR A 156 11.48 -9.02 -4.26
N LEU A 157 12.45 -9.17 -5.15
CA LEU A 157 13.82 -8.76 -4.91
C LEU A 157 13.90 -7.25 -4.61
N SER A 158 13.15 -6.42 -5.36
CA SER A 158 13.07 -4.98 -5.11
C SER A 158 12.44 -4.63 -3.75
N ASN A 159 11.45 -5.40 -3.29
CA ASN A 159 10.82 -5.18 -1.99
C ASN A 159 11.79 -5.53 -0.85
N GLU A 160 12.47 -6.68 -0.93
CA GLU A 160 13.45 -7.10 0.08
C GLU A 160 14.63 -6.12 0.18
N CYS A 161 15.15 -5.64 -0.95
CA CYS A 161 16.16 -4.57 -0.96
C CYS A 161 15.64 -3.30 -0.25
N HIS A 162 14.39 -2.91 -0.50
CA HIS A 162 13.79 -1.74 0.14
C HIS A 162 13.65 -1.93 1.67
N LYS A 163 13.25 -3.12 2.13
CA LYS A 163 13.18 -3.45 3.57
C LYS A 163 14.55 -3.32 4.23
N LEU A 164 15.60 -3.87 3.61
CA LEU A 164 16.98 -3.78 4.10
C LEU A 164 17.45 -2.33 4.20
N LEU A 165 17.19 -1.51 3.19
CA LEU A 165 17.53 -0.07 3.21
C LEU A 165 16.80 0.69 4.33
N LEU A 166 15.52 0.38 4.57
CA LEU A 166 14.76 0.97 5.68
C LEU A 166 15.33 0.54 7.05
N GLN A 167 15.68 -0.74 7.21
CA GLN A 167 16.31 -1.25 8.43
C GLN A 167 17.66 -0.59 8.67
N GLN A 168 18.48 -0.48 7.63
CA GLN A 168 19.76 0.22 7.69
C GLN A 168 19.60 1.67 8.14
N ARG A 169 18.64 2.40 7.56
CA ARG A 169 18.35 3.79 7.93
C ARG A 169 17.87 3.91 9.38
N LYS A 170 17.02 2.99 9.85
CA LYS A 170 16.57 2.94 11.26
C LYS A 170 17.75 2.77 12.21
N LEU A 171 18.61 1.79 11.96
CA LEU A 171 19.81 1.51 12.76
C LEU A 171 20.78 2.71 12.79
N LYS A 172 21.09 3.30 11.63
CA LYS A 172 21.91 4.52 11.54
C LYS A 172 21.30 5.68 12.33
N ASN A 173 19.99 5.89 12.23
CA ASN A 173 19.30 6.94 12.98
C ASN A 173 19.34 6.71 14.49
N MET A 174 19.29 5.46 14.97
CA MET A 174 19.42 5.16 16.40
C MET A 174 20.78 5.57 16.95
N ILE A 175 21.88 5.25 16.23
CA ILE A 175 23.23 5.70 16.61
C ILE A 175 23.32 7.22 16.64
N VAL A 176 22.82 7.90 15.59
CA VAL A 176 22.87 9.37 15.52
C VAL A 176 22.10 10.02 16.67
N ARG A 177 20.92 9.51 17.00
CA ARG A 177 20.11 10.00 18.12
C ARG A 177 20.81 9.77 19.46
N SER A 178 21.37 8.58 19.67
CA SER A 178 22.14 8.26 20.88
C SER A 178 23.34 9.19 21.06
N ASN A 179 24.14 9.39 20.00
CA ASN A 179 25.30 10.27 20.04
C ASN A 179 24.92 11.74 20.27
N LYS A 180 23.80 12.19 19.71
CA LYS A 180 23.27 13.54 19.96
C LYS A 180 22.90 13.72 21.44
N LYS A 181 22.25 12.73 22.06
CA LYS A 181 21.89 12.79 23.47
C LYS A 181 23.11 12.70 24.39
N LYS A 182 24.08 11.84 24.08
CA LYS A 182 25.35 11.76 24.82
C LYS A 182 26.07 13.11 24.86
N LYS A 183 26.15 13.80 23.72
CA LYS A 183 26.73 15.16 23.65
C LYS A 183 25.93 16.21 24.44
N GLN A 184 24.60 16.11 24.48
CA GLN A 184 23.77 17.02 25.27
C GLN A 184 24.04 16.85 26.77
N VAL A 185 24.11 15.60 27.24
CA VAL A 185 24.43 15.30 28.64
C VAL A 185 25.85 15.75 29.01
N GLU A 186 26.83 15.54 28.13
CA GLU A 186 28.20 16.04 28.32
C GLU A 186 28.23 17.59 28.44
N GLN A 187 27.47 18.30 27.60
CA GLN A 187 27.37 19.77 27.65
C GLN A 187 26.63 20.29 28.89
N GLU A 188 25.60 19.59 29.35
CA GLU A 188 24.87 19.93 30.58
C GLU A 188 25.76 19.72 31.83
N GLN A 189 26.57 18.65 31.86
CA GLN A 189 27.53 18.40 32.93
C GLN A 189 28.67 19.44 32.97
N GLU A 190 29.20 19.84 31.80
CA GLU A 190 30.23 20.88 31.71
C GLU A 190 29.70 22.25 32.17
N GLN A 191 28.43 22.57 31.93
CA GLN A 191 27.80 23.82 32.41
C GLN A 191 27.51 23.81 33.91
N GLU A 192 27.21 22.65 34.51
CA GLU A 192 27.05 22.53 35.97
C GLU A 192 28.40 22.58 36.71
N GLU A 193 29.49 22.06 36.13
CA GLU A 193 30.83 22.16 36.71
C GLU A 193 31.46 23.57 36.63
N GLU A 194 31.00 24.44 35.72
CA GLU A 194 31.48 25.83 35.60
C GLU A 194 30.79 26.84 36.53
N THR A 195 29.81 26.45 37.35
CA THR A 195 29.26 27.33 38.39
C THR A 195 30.15 27.36 39.65
N PRO A 196 30.78 28.50 40.03
CA PRO A 196 31.59 28.59 41.24
C PRO A 196 30.71 28.68 42.49
N GLU A 197 31.19 28.10 43.59
CA GLU A 197 30.55 28.00 44.92
C GLU A 197 29.74 29.23 45.37
N PRO A 198 28.57 29.05 46.01
CA PRO A 198 27.83 30.14 46.63
C PRO A 198 28.55 30.64 47.88
N LYS A 199 28.84 31.95 47.93
CA LYS A 199 29.19 32.65 49.19
C LYS A 199 28.00 32.62 50.17
N PRO A 200 28.25 32.59 51.50
CA PRO A 200 27.19 32.42 52.47
C PRO A 200 26.30 33.65 52.58
N GLU A 201 25.02 33.33 52.79
CA GLU A 201 23.84 34.10 53.20
C GLU A 201 24.03 35.59 53.58
N SER A 202 23.17 36.43 52.97
CA SER A 202 22.55 37.55 53.68
C SER A 202 21.07 37.65 53.26
N GLU A 203 20.23 37.85 54.27
CA GLU A 203 18.76 37.78 54.31
C GLU A 203 18.05 38.83 53.41
N GLU A 204 17.00 38.37 52.70
CA GLU A 204 15.64 38.95 52.43
C GLU A 204 15.40 40.47 52.16
N PRO A 205 14.22 40.91 51.61
CA PRO A 205 13.10 40.20 50.97
C PRO A 205 12.53 40.82 49.64
N GLU A 206 11.75 39.98 48.94
CA GLU A 206 10.53 40.17 48.11
C GLU A 206 10.19 41.44 47.25
N LYS A 207 10.02 41.16 45.93
CA LYS A 207 8.93 41.52 44.95
C LYS A 207 8.57 43.01 44.65
N PRO A 208 7.85 43.34 43.54
CA PRO A 208 7.19 42.49 42.54
C PRO A 208 7.50 42.80 41.05
N THR A 209 6.98 41.90 40.22
CA THR A 209 6.86 41.85 38.76
C THR A 209 6.13 43.04 38.12
N GLU A 210 6.59 43.45 36.93
CA GLU A 210 5.77 44.13 35.92
C GLU A 210 6.06 43.59 34.50
N GLU A 211 4.96 43.47 33.75
CA GLU A 211 4.82 43.00 32.37
C GLU A 211 5.35 44.01 31.34
N SER A 212 5.79 43.53 30.17
CA SER A 212 5.54 44.14 28.84
C SER A 212 6.25 43.31 27.76
N THR A 213 5.53 42.54 26.95
CA THR A 213 4.86 42.85 25.65
C THR A 213 5.76 42.70 24.42
N GLU A 214 5.22 41.91 23.47
CA GLU A 214 5.32 42.06 22.00
C GLU A 214 6.66 41.70 21.31
N ALA A 215 6.72 41.10 20.12
CA ALA A 215 5.76 40.60 19.13
C ALA A 215 6.55 39.85 18.00
N MET A 216 5.85 39.01 17.22
CA MET A 216 6.10 38.63 15.80
C MET A 216 7.42 37.88 15.47
N ASP A 217 7.54 36.92 14.54
CA ASP A 217 6.77 36.62 13.34
C ASP A 217 7.06 35.18 12.83
N ILE A 218 6.29 34.82 11.81
CA ILE A 218 6.04 33.56 11.11
C ILE A 218 7.28 32.85 10.49
N ASP A 219 7.45 31.55 10.75
CA ASP A 219 7.64 30.53 9.69
C ASP A 219 7.32 29.10 10.20
N LYS A 220 6.18 28.53 9.76
CA LYS A 220 5.75 27.16 10.10
C LYS A 220 5.98 26.25 8.90
N THR A 221 7.09 25.52 8.93
CA THR A 221 7.14 24.15 8.40
C THR A 221 6.43 23.23 9.41
N PRO A 222 5.71 22.16 8.98
CA PRO A 222 5.06 21.28 9.94
C PRO A 222 6.15 20.48 10.66
N SER A 223 6.48 20.95 11.86
CA SER A 223 7.15 20.20 12.89
C SER A 223 6.36 18.90 13.07
N ILE A 224 7.00 17.80 12.67
CA ILE A 224 6.67 16.47 13.16
C ILE A 224 6.50 16.62 14.67
N GLN A 225 5.30 16.36 15.17
CA GLN A 225 5.04 16.24 16.59
C GLN A 225 6.15 15.37 17.17
N THR A 226 7.05 16.01 17.90
CA THR A 226 8.05 15.34 18.71
C THR A 226 7.26 14.62 19.78
N VAL A 227 6.90 13.37 19.48
CA VAL A 227 6.79 12.36 20.52
C VAL A 227 8.12 12.45 21.26
N GLN A 228 8.09 12.96 22.49
CA GLN A 228 9.17 12.79 23.44
C GLN A 228 9.28 11.29 23.68
N THR A 229 9.94 10.59 22.77
CA THR A 229 10.43 9.24 23.04
C THR A 229 11.65 9.45 23.92
N ASP A 230 11.55 9.06 25.19
CA ASP A 230 12.69 8.86 26.07
C ASP A 230 13.72 8.02 25.34
N THR A 231 14.66 8.69 24.68
CA THR A 231 15.66 8.01 23.85
C THR A 231 16.81 7.70 24.78
N GLU A 232 17.03 6.43 25.11
CA GLU A 232 18.14 6.02 25.97
C GLU A 232 19.50 6.22 25.26
N ILE A 233 20.55 6.52 26.03
CA ILE A 233 21.92 6.50 25.51
C ILE A 233 22.33 5.03 25.38
N LEU A 234 22.70 4.63 24.17
CA LEU A 234 23.09 3.25 23.88
C LEU A 234 24.41 2.91 24.58
N SER A 235 24.50 1.70 25.14
CA SER A 235 25.75 1.14 25.66
C SER A 235 26.73 0.83 24.53
N GLU A 236 28.02 0.69 24.85
CA GLU A 236 29.03 0.29 23.86
C GLU A 236 28.72 -1.07 23.23
N THR A 237 28.16 -2.00 23.99
CA THR A 237 27.74 -3.32 23.49
C THR A 237 26.61 -3.19 22.48
N GLN A 238 25.59 -2.38 22.77
CA GLN A 238 24.47 -2.13 21.85
C GLN A 238 24.94 -1.44 20.57
N VAL A 239 25.89 -0.51 20.66
CA VAL A 239 26.48 0.13 19.48
C VAL A 239 27.23 -0.89 18.63
N GLN A 240 28.01 -1.79 19.24
CA GLN A 240 28.71 -2.86 18.51
C GLN A 240 27.74 -3.83 17.82
N GLU A 241 26.65 -4.22 18.48
CA GLU A 241 25.59 -5.05 17.89
C GLU A 241 24.93 -4.37 16.69
N ILE A 242 24.58 -3.08 16.81
CA ILE A 242 24.00 -2.32 15.70
C ILE A 242 24.99 -2.24 14.52
N LEU A 243 26.28 -2.01 14.78
CA LEU A 243 27.30 -1.99 13.73
C LEU A 243 27.46 -3.36 13.05
N ALA A 244 27.38 -4.46 13.80
CA ALA A 244 27.39 -5.81 13.23
C ALA A 244 26.17 -6.06 12.33
N GLN A 245 24.97 -5.66 12.76
CA GLN A 245 23.75 -5.74 11.94
C GLN A 245 23.86 -4.87 10.68
N LEU A 246 24.42 -3.67 10.78
CA LEU A 246 24.63 -2.79 9.62
C LEU A 246 25.55 -3.44 8.59
N LYS A 247 26.64 -4.08 9.04
CA LYS A 247 27.55 -4.82 8.15
C LYS A 247 26.84 -5.97 7.44
N GLU A 248 26.04 -6.77 8.16
CA GLU A 248 25.27 -7.86 7.55
C GLU A 248 24.28 -7.33 6.49
N ILE A 249 23.64 -6.19 6.75
CA ILE A 249 22.75 -5.54 5.78
C ILE A 249 23.53 -5.06 4.55
N ASP A 250 24.71 -4.46 4.74
CA ASP A 250 25.56 -4.02 3.62
C ASP A 250 26.00 -5.21 2.74
N ASP A 251 26.40 -6.33 3.35
CA ASP A 251 26.76 -7.56 2.63
C ASP A 251 25.57 -8.11 1.81
N LYS A 252 24.37 -8.13 2.39
CA LYS A 252 23.13 -8.52 1.69
C LYS A 252 22.78 -7.57 0.53
N LEU A 253 22.99 -6.27 0.70
CA LEU A 253 22.75 -5.27 -0.36
C LEU A 253 23.75 -5.44 -1.52
N GLN A 254 25.01 -5.76 -1.25
CA GLN A 254 25.99 -6.09 -2.29
C GLN A 254 25.59 -7.36 -3.06
N GLN A 255 25.17 -8.42 -2.35
CA GLN A 255 24.68 -9.64 -2.99
C GLN A 255 23.48 -9.36 -3.90
N TYR A 256 22.55 -8.50 -3.44
CA TYR A 256 21.42 -8.04 -4.25
C TYR A 256 21.88 -7.37 -5.55
N GLU A 257 22.87 -6.48 -5.50
CA GLU A 257 23.38 -5.80 -6.71
C GLU A 257 23.97 -6.79 -7.72
N VAL A 258 24.71 -7.80 -7.24
CA VAL A 258 25.24 -8.86 -8.10
C VAL A 258 24.09 -9.63 -8.76
N THR A 259 23.14 -10.15 -7.98
CA THR A 259 21.99 -10.90 -8.51
C THR A 259 21.17 -10.07 -9.49
N LYS A 260 20.93 -8.79 -9.19
CA LYS A 260 20.23 -7.85 -10.08
C LYS A 260 20.97 -7.69 -11.42
N ASN A 261 22.28 -7.51 -11.39
CA ASN A 261 23.06 -7.35 -12.61
C ASN A 261 23.07 -8.63 -13.45
N GLU A 262 23.21 -9.80 -12.82
CA GLU A 262 23.14 -11.10 -13.49
C GLU A 262 21.78 -11.33 -14.15
N MET A 263 20.68 -11.10 -13.43
CA MET A 263 19.32 -11.28 -13.97
C MET A 263 18.99 -10.28 -15.07
N LYS A 264 19.43 -9.02 -14.90
CA LYS A 264 19.31 -8.00 -15.95
C LYS A 264 20.07 -8.39 -17.21
N GLN A 265 21.27 -8.96 -17.08
CA GLN A 265 22.04 -9.43 -18.23
C GLN A 265 21.32 -10.59 -18.92
N LYS A 266 20.84 -11.60 -18.17
CA LYS A 266 20.05 -12.71 -18.70
C LYS A 266 18.80 -12.23 -19.45
N PHE A 267 18.11 -11.22 -18.92
CA PHE A 267 16.96 -10.60 -19.58
C PHE A 267 17.34 -9.95 -20.91
N ILE A 268 18.41 -9.14 -20.92
CA ILE A 268 18.90 -8.51 -22.16
C ILE A 268 19.31 -9.56 -23.19
N ASP A 269 20.00 -10.63 -22.77
CA ASP A 269 20.44 -11.72 -23.64
C ASP A 269 19.28 -12.54 -24.19
N SER A 270 18.19 -12.70 -23.42
CA SER A 270 16.97 -13.34 -23.90
C SER A 270 16.25 -12.46 -24.91
N ARG A 271 16.19 -11.16 -24.66
CA ARG A 271 15.44 -10.21 -25.48
C ARG A 271 16.16 -9.86 -26.78
N SER A 272 17.50 -9.83 -26.79
CA SER A 272 18.28 -9.62 -28.01
C SER A 272 18.11 -10.76 -29.02
N LYS A 273 17.67 -11.94 -28.57
CA LYS A 273 17.33 -13.09 -29.42
C LYS A 273 15.90 -13.05 -29.93
N ASP A 274 15.05 -12.17 -29.40
CA ASP A 274 13.65 -12.03 -29.82
C ASP A 274 13.54 -11.12 -31.05
N PRO A 275 13.08 -11.63 -32.20
CA PRO A 275 12.86 -10.83 -33.41
C PRO A 275 11.88 -9.67 -33.20
N ALA A 276 10.89 -9.81 -32.32
CA ALA A 276 9.90 -8.76 -32.05
C ALA A 276 10.53 -7.55 -31.34
N TYR A 277 11.43 -7.79 -30.40
CA TYR A 277 12.15 -6.72 -29.70
C TYR A 277 13.14 -5.99 -30.62
N ALA A 278 13.83 -6.72 -31.51
CA ALA A 278 14.68 -6.11 -32.53
C ALA A 278 13.88 -5.18 -33.46
N ALA A 279 12.69 -5.61 -33.89
CA ALA A 279 11.78 -4.79 -34.69
C ALA A 279 11.27 -3.56 -33.92
N GLN A 280 10.99 -3.69 -32.62
CA GLN A 280 10.58 -2.57 -31.76
C GLN A 280 11.69 -1.53 -31.62
N LEU A 281 12.95 -1.94 -31.41
CA LEU A 281 14.10 -1.03 -31.31
C LEU A 281 14.30 -0.25 -32.61
N LEU A 282 14.19 -0.92 -33.76
CA LEU A 282 14.26 -0.28 -35.08
C LEU A 282 13.13 0.74 -35.27
N ALA A 283 11.91 0.40 -34.85
CA ALA A 283 10.77 1.33 -34.92
C ALA A 283 10.97 2.56 -34.03
N GLU A 284 11.48 2.39 -32.79
CA GLU A 284 11.81 3.51 -31.92
C GLU A 284 12.95 4.38 -32.48
N GLU A 285 13.94 3.78 -33.13
CA GLU A 285 15.05 4.48 -33.75
C GLU A 285 14.61 5.26 -34.98
N GLU A 286 13.76 4.68 -35.84
CA GLU A 286 13.11 5.41 -36.94
C GLU A 286 12.28 6.59 -36.43
N GLU A 287 11.52 6.40 -35.35
CA GLU A 287 10.69 7.46 -34.77
C GLU A 287 11.56 8.59 -34.19
N ARG A 288 12.63 8.25 -33.46
CA ARG A 288 13.65 9.21 -33.00
C ARG A 288 14.27 9.98 -34.16
N THR A 289 14.58 9.30 -35.26
CA THR A 289 15.20 9.93 -36.45
C THR A 289 14.23 10.88 -37.14
N LYS A 290 12.96 10.47 -37.29
CA LYS A 290 11.87 11.32 -37.83
C LYS A 290 11.63 12.55 -36.95
N GLN A 291 11.72 12.40 -35.62
CA GLN A 291 11.56 13.51 -34.67
C GLN A 291 12.77 14.46 -34.67
N ALA A 292 13.99 13.93 -34.76
CA ALA A 292 15.20 14.73 -34.90
C ALA A 292 15.19 15.55 -36.21
N ALA A 293 14.72 14.96 -37.31
CA ALA A 293 14.54 15.65 -38.59
C ALA A 293 13.48 16.77 -38.49
N LYS A 294 12.38 16.56 -37.77
CA LYS A 294 11.36 17.60 -37.52
C LYS A 294 11.90 18.74 -36.65
N GLN A 295 12.72 18.44 -35.64
CA GLN A 295 13.38 19.47 -34.80
C GLN A 295 14.42 20.27 -35.59
N ALA A 296 15.18 19.63 -36.48
CA ALA A 296 16.10 20.34 -37.37
C ALA A 296 15.38 21.30 -38.34
N ALA A 297 14.12 21.01 -38.69
CA ALA A 297 13.30 21.83 -39.57
C ALA A 297 12.61 23.02 -38.86
N ASN A 298 12.50 23.02 -37.52
CA ASN A 298 11.80 24.09 -36.79
C ASN A 298 12.47 24.40 -35.43
N PRO A 299 13.52 25.25 -35.40
CA PRO A 299 14.36 25.46 -34.22
C PRO A 299 13.69 26.19 -33.04
N ASP A 300 12.63 26.96 -33.30
CA ASP A 300 11.94 27.80 -32.30
C ASP A 300 10.89 27.05 -31.46
N GLU A 301 10.64 25.78 -31.75
CA GLU A 301 9.66 24.97 -31.03
C GLU A 301 10.24 24.47 -29.69
N LYS A 302 9.80 25.06 -28.57
CA LYS A 302 10.25 24.69 -27.22
C LYS A 302 10.06 23.19 -26.96
N LYS A 303 11.17 22.49 -26.61
CA LYS A 303 11.16 21.08 -26.15
C LYS A 303 10.12 20.88 -25.05
N LYS A 304 8.99 20.23 -25.36
CA LYS A 304 8.20 19.54 -24.33
C LYS A 304 9.04 18.37 -23.83
N PRO A 305 9.25 18.19 -22.52
CA PRO A 305 10.01 17.07 -22.00
C PRO A 305 9.29 15.77 -22.39
N GLN A 306 9.90 15.02 -23.30
CA GLN A 306 9.38 13.76 -23.78
C GLN A 306 9.65 12.70 -22.72
N HIS A 307 8.65 12.40 -21.89
CA HIS A 307 8.71 11.22 -21.04
C HIS A 307 8.71 9.99 -21.94
N LYS A 308 9.78 9.20 -21.90
CA LYS A 308 9.83 7.89 -22.56
C LYS A 308 8.59 7.10 -22.14
N GLN A 309 7.79 6.67 -23.11
CA GLN A 309 6.61 5.85 -22.86
C GLN A 309 7.09 4.50 -22.34
N ILE A 310 6.66 4.15 -21.13
CA ILE A 310 7.07 2.91 -20.46
C ILE A 310 5.98 1.87 -20.68
N HIS A 311 6.39 0.69 -21.10
CA HIS A 311 5.55 -0.46 -21.36
C HIS A 311 5.55 -1.44 -20.19
N GLY A 312 4.53 -2.29 -20.21
CA GLY A 312 4.34 -3.40 -19.31
C GLY A 312 3.83 -3.06 -17.92
N PRO A 313 3.62 -4.08 -17.08
CA PRO A 313 3.10 -3.92 -15.73
C PRO A 313 3.93 -2.96 -14.86
N TYR A 314 5.24 -2.89 -15.06
CA TYR A 314 6.14 -2.02 -14.30
C TYR A 314 5.72 -0.54 -14.39
N ARG A 315 5.09 -0.13 -15.51
CA ARG A 315 4.54 1.21 -15.71
C ARG A 315 3.62 1.63 -14.55
N LEU A 316 2.77 0.72 -14.08
CA LEU A 316 1.84 0.91 -12.97
C LEU A 316 2.52 0.57 -11.64
N MET A 317 3.19 -0.58 -11.55
CA MET A 317 3.71 -1.10 -10.28
C MET A 317 4.71 -0.15 -9.61
N ARG A 318 5.53 0.58 -10.39
CA ARG A 318 6.49 1.56 -9.85
C ARG A 318 5.85 2.74 -9.12
N LEU A 319 4.56 3.00 -9.35
CA LEU A 319 3.81 4.07 -8.70
C LEU A 319 3.26 3.65 -7.33
N LEU A 320 3.24 2.34 -7.06
CA LEU A 320 2.75 1.77 -5.81
C LEU A 320 3.88 1.65 -4.77
N PRO A 321 3.54 1.61 -3.46
CA PRO A 321 4.50 1.34 -2.39
C PRO A 321 5.26 0.04 -2.63
N HIS A 322 6.55 -0.01 -2.32
CA HIS A 322 7.38 -1.20 -2.56
C HIS A 322 6.79 -2.48 -1.94
N ALA A 323 6.28 -2.38 -0.71
CA ALA A 323 5.69 -3.50 0.03
C ALA A 323 4.50 -4.14 -0.68
N SER A 324 3.68 -3.34 -1.37
CA SER A 324 2.47 -3.84 -2.04
C SER A 324 2.71 -4.41 -3.43
N ARG A 325 3.86 -4.09 -4.06
CA ARG A 325 4.07 -4.42 -5.48
C ARG A 325 3.97 -5.91 -5.77
N PRO A 326 4.60 -6.83 -5.01
CA PRO A 326 4.62 -8.23 -5.39
C PRO A 326 3.20 -8.84 -5.47
N ILE A 327 2.38 -8.62 -4.45
CA ILE A 327 1.03 -9.22 -4.40
C ILE A 327 0.05 -8.52 -5.32
N ILE A 328 0.06 -7.18 -5.40
CA ILE A 328 -0.83 -6.43 -6.31
C ILE A 328 -0.52 -6.77 -7.77
N TYR A 329 0.76 -6.96 -8.12
CA TYR A 329 1.13 -7.44 -9.46
C TYR A 329 0.57 -8.84 -9.75
N LYS A 330 0.60 -9.75 -8.77
CA LYS A 330 -0.01 -11.07 -8.94
C LYS A 330 -1.54 -10.99 -9.02
N MET A 331 -2.19 -10.08 -8.31
CA MET A 331 -3.65 -9.85 -8.41
C MET A 331 -4.05 -9.25 -9.76
N LEU A 332 -3.18 -8.45 -10.38
CA LEU A 332 -3.40 -7.84 -11.70
C LEU A 332 -2.79 -8.64 -12.86
N GLN A 333 -2.61 -9.95 -12.71
CA GLN A 333 -2.29 -10.81 -13.85
C GLN A 333 -3.47 -10.87 -14.82
N VAL A 334 -3.22 -10.57 -16.09
CA VAL A 334 -4.23 -10.56 -17.15
C VAL A 334 -4.75 -11.97 -17.43
N ASP A 335 -3.88 -12.98 -17.32
CA ASP A 335 -4.27 -14.39 -17.34
C ASP A 335 -4.78 -14.79 -15.94
N PRO A 336 -6.08 -15.12 -15.79
CA PRO A 336 -6.65 -15.49 -14.49
C PRO A 336 -6.01 -16.74 -13.90
N LYS A 337 -5.39 -17.62 -14.69
CA LYS A 337 -4.70 -18.83 -14.18
C LYS A 337 -3.36 -18.51 -13.49
N LYS A 338 -2.76 -17.38 -13.84
CA LYS A 338 -1.52 -16.88 -13.22
C LYS A 338 -1.80 -15.91 -12.08
N ARG A 339 -3.06 -15.49 -11.92
CA ARG A 339 -3.49 -14.53 -10.91
C ARG A 339 -3.39 -15.17 -9.53
N ALA A 340 -2.97 -14.38 -8.55
CA ALA A 340 -2.96 -14.82 -7.17
C ALA A 340 -4.35 -15.34 -6.76
N THR A 341 -4.35 -16.49 -6.11
CA THR A 341 -5.51 -17.00 -5.40
C THR A 341 -5.69 -16.26 -4.08
N LEU A 342 -6.90 -16.33 -3.51
CA LEU A 342 -7.18 -15.68 -2.24
C LEU A 342 -6.34 -16.25 -1.09
N GLU A 343 -6.06 -17.55 -1.13
CA GLU A 343 -5.15 -18.21 -0.18
C GLU A 343 -3.74 -17.62 -0.27
N GLU A 344 -3.19 -17.45 -1.47
CA GLU A 344 -1.88 -16.83 -1.67
C GLU A 344 -1.85 -15.38 -1.20
N ILE A 345 -2.95 -14.62 -1.38
CA ILE A 345 -3.06 -13.23 -0.90
C ILE A 345 -3.08 -13.20 0.63
N MET A 346 -3.85 -14.07 1.27
CA MET A 346 -3.92 -14.16 2.73
C MET A 346 -2.61 -14.63 3.36
N GLN A 347 -1.85 -15.44 2.62
CA GLN A 347 -0.53 -15.93 3.04
C GLN A 347 0.62 -14.94 2.78
N ASP A 348 0.40 -13.88 2.01
CA ASP A 348 1.43 -12.87 1.71
C ASP A 348 1.89 -12.13 2.97
N ASP A 349 3.21 -11.98 3.12
CA ASP A 349 3.82 -11.40 4.33
C ASP A 349 3.37 -9.96 4.58
N TRP A 350 3.29 -9.13 3.53
CA TRP A 350 2.85 -7.75 3.67
C TRP A 350 1.37 -7.68 4.07
N ILE A 351 0.52 -8.53 3.49
CA ILE A 351 -0.90 -8.60 3.86
C ILE A 351 -1.10 -9.09 5.31
N LYS A 352 -0.24 -9.97 5.83
CA LYS A 352 -0.27 -10.41 7.24
C LYS A 352 0.20 -9.33 8.21
N GLU A 353 1.19 -8.52 7.82
CA GLU A 353 1.71 -7.44 8.64
C GLU A 353 0.70 -6.30 8.84
N ILE A 354 -0.28 -6.14 7.93
CA ILE A 354 -1.33 -5.13 8.08
C ILE A 354 -2.27 -5.52 9.23
N GLN A 355 -2.20 -4.77 10.32
CA GLN A 355 -3.16 -4.82 11.41
C GLN A 355 -4.28 -3.81 11.12
N CYS A 356 -5.47 -4.31 10.77
CA CYS A 356 -6.62 -3.47 10.43
C CYS A 356 -7.63 -3.36 11.57
N CYS A 357 -8.49 -2.35 11.48
CA CYS A 357 -9.65 -2.23 12.34
C CYS A 357 -10.60 -3.41 12.10
N THR A 358 -11.15 -3.98 13.16
CA THR A 358 -12.04 -5.15 13.09
C THR A 358 -13.00 -5.20 14.28
N LEU A 359 -14.11 -5.92 14.13
CA LEU A 359 -15.07 -6.18 15.19
C LEU A 359 -14.87 -7.61 15.71
N LYS A 360 -14.57 -7.77 17.00
CA LYS A 360 -14.51 -9.09 17.65
C LYS A 360 -15.74 -9.34 18.48
N ARG A 361 -16.39 -10.49 18.26
CA ARG A 361 -17.47 -10.97 19.13
C ARG A 361 -16.89 -11.38 20.48
N VAL A 362 -17.44 -10.83 21.56
CA VAL A 362 -17.10 -11.24 22.93
C VAL A 362 -18.01 -12.39 23.34
N ALA A 363 -17.43 -13.54 23.68
CA ALA A 363 -18.22 -14.65 24.24
C ALA A 363 -18.61 -14.31 25.69
N ARG A 364 -19.92 -14.26 25.98
CA ARG A 364 -20.42 -14.06 27.35
C ARG A 364 -20.01 -15.25 28.25
N SER A 365 -19.54 -14.97 29.46
CA SER A 365 -19.22 -15.97 30.48
C SER A 365 -20.46 -16.77 30.88
N ALA A 366 -20.27 -18.05 31.23
CA ALA A 366 -21.33 -19.03 31.53
C ALA A 366 -22.24 -18.70 32.74
N ASP A 367 -22.00 -17.60 33.44
CA ASP A 367 -22.69 -17.25 34.70
C ASP A 367 -23.97 -16.40 34.52
N ASN A 368 -24.31 -15.96 33.30
CA ASN A 368 -25.51 -15.14 33.02
C ASN A 368 -26.65 -15.93 32.37
N ILE A 369 -27.04 -17.05 32.98
CA ILE A 369 -28.23 -17.82 32.59
C ILE A 369 -29.47 -17.14 33.18
N GLY A 370 -30.12 -16.24 32.44
CA GLY A 370 -31.41 -15.68 32.85
C GLY A 370 -31.79 -14.32 32.29
N ALA A 371 -30.93 -13.71 31.49
CA ALA A 371 -31.19 -12.39 30.93
C ALA A 371 -31.86 -12.54 29.54
N ASN A 372 -33.15 -12.21 29.42
CA ASN A 372 -33.81 -11.99 28.13
C ASN A 372 -33.21 -10.71 27.51
N PHE A 373 -32.29 -10.85 26.57
CA PHE A 373 -31.64 -9.71 25.90
C PHE A 373 -31.50 -10.00 24.41
N ASP A 374 -31.75 -8.97 23.61
CA ASP A 374 -31.69 -8.96 22.14
C ASP A 374 -30.34 -9.49 21.62
N GLU A 375 -30.34 -10.12 20.44
CA GLU A 375 -29.20 -10.87 19.86
C GLU A 375 -27.96 -10.01 19.49
N ASP A 376 -27.94 -8.72 19.79
CA ASP A 376 -26.97 -7.74 19.28
C ASP A 376 -25.82 -7.38 20.26
N ASP A 377 -25.74 -7.99 21.43
CA ASP A 377 -24.83 -7.50 22.46
C ASP A 377 -23.41 -8.10 22.44
N ASP A 378 -22.46 -7.17 22.31
CA ASP A 378 -21.04 -7.20 22.68
C ASP A 378 -20.04 -7.55 21.54
N GLU A 379 -20.15 -6.84 20.41
CA GLU A 379 -19.04 -6.69 19.45
C GLU A 379 -18.05 -5.60 19.94
N LEU A 380 -16.78 -5.97 20.11
CA LEU A 380 -15.72 -5.06 20.52
C LEU A 380 -14.91 -4.57 19.32
N LEU A 381 -14.89 -3.26 19.13
CA LEU A 381 -14.03 -2.61 18.14
C LEU A 381 -12.56 -2.73 18.54
N ILE A 382 -11.76 -3.30 17.65
CA ILE A 382 -10.30 -3.35 17.76
C ILE A 382 -9.75 -2.48 16.66
N LYS A 383 -9.07 -1.39 17.02
CA LYS A 383 -8.36 -0.56 16.05
C LYS A 383 -7.09 -1.27 15.58
N GLY A 384 -6.71 -1.03 14.33
CA GLY A 384 -5.44 -1.49 13.79
C GLY A 384 -4.24 -0.94 14.56
N THR A 385 -3.09 -1.60 14.46
CA THR A 385 -1.85 -1.17 15.12
C THR A 385 -0.76 -0.84 14.09
N PRO A 386 -0.13 0.36 14.15
CA PRO A 386 -0.40 1.45 15.09
C PRO A 386 -1.81 2.02 14.92
N GLU A 387 -2.33 2.58 16.02
CA GLU A 387 -3.63 3.23 16.02
C GLU A 387 -3.66 4.32 14.95
N HIS A 388 -4.74 4.36 14.18
CA HIS A 388 -4.95 5.32 13.13
C HIS A 388 -6.42 5.72 13.09
N GLU A 389 -6.67 6.92 12.59
CA GLU A 389 -8.01 7.43 12.35
C GLU A 389 -8.40 7.16 10.90
N HIS A 390 -9.70 6.94 10.70
CA HIS A 390 -10.28 6.85 9.37
C HIS A 390 -10.77 8.23 8.95
N THR A 391 -10.52 8.56 7.68
CA THR A 391 -10.95 9.80 7.06
C THR A 391 -12.47 9.80 6.97
N VAL A 392 -13.09 10.83 7.53
CA VAL A 392 -14.52 11.05 7.44
C VAL A 392 -14.78 12.19 6.48
N VAL A 393 -15.54 11.92 5.42
CA VAL A 393 -16.06 12.95 4.52
C VAL A 393 -17.57 12.96 4.72
N LEU A 394 -18.06 14.00 5.40
CA LEU A 394 -19.50 14.26 5.49
C LEU A 394 -19.88 15.17 4.33
N ASP A 395 -20.98 14.85 3.65
CA ASP A 395 -21.56 15.76 2.65
C ASP A 395 -21.96 17.06 3.36
N ASN A 396 -21.46 18.20 2.86
CA ASN A 396 -21.86 19.54 3.30
C ASN A 396 -23.25 19.92 2.76
#